data_AF-A0A6Y0YZW3-F1
#
_entry.id   AF-A0A6Y0YZW3-F1
#
_cell.length_a   1.000
_cell.length_b   1.000
_cell.length_c   1.000
_cell.angle_alpha   90.00
_cell.angle_beta   90.00
_cell.angle_gamma   90.00
#
_symmetry.space_group_name_H-M   'P 1'
#
loop_
_entity.id
_entity.type
_entity.pdbx_description
1 polymer ?
#
loop_
_entity_poly.entity_id
_entity_poly.type
_entity_poly.pdbx_seq_one_letter_code
_entity_poly.pdbx_strand_id
1 'polypeptide(L)'
;MGSEDLFKKKRGPKTAKDLARRNAVKSPLAKILIVCEGKKTEPNYFEDLINHYELLTASVIDVTGECGSSPMCVVRHAKEKHKEMTEKGAPYDQIFVVIDKDAHTDYVAALDALRRSKPSSSWFTVNSVPCFEYWLLLHYTYSTKAFRNLPGNSSGNQIVSELKKYIKNYEKGAKGIFHKTLNALESKDLNEVVLRAKRSLQAAEASDTDNPSTKVFELVERLIQLKKQIESNRKQKRS
;
A
#
# COMPACT_ATOMS: atom_id res chain seq x y z
N MET A 1 72.34 4.31 -31.11
CA MET A 1 70.95 4.78 -31.30
C MET A 1 70.08 3.54 -31.44
N GLY A 2 69.07 3.21 -30.64
CA GLY A 2 68.51 3.76 -29.42
C GLY A 2 67.84 2.59 -28.67
N SER A 3 67.85 2.67 -27.35
CA SER A 3 67.38 1.65 -26.41
C SER A 3 65.88 1.37 -26.52
N GLU A 4 65.54 0.08 -26.45
CA GLU A 4 64.22 -0.41 -26.06
C GLU A 4 63.85 0.10 -24.67
N ASP A 5 62.58 0.47 -24.44
CA ASP A 5 61.97 0.29 -23.11
C ASP A 5 60.43 0.28 -23.18
N LEU A 6 59.89 -0.92 -23.39
CA LEU A 6 58.48 -1.29 -23.28
C LEU A 6 58.12 -1.59 -21.81
N PHE A 7 57.99 -0.56 -20.97
CA PHE A 7 57.51 -0.77 -19.60
C PHE A 7 55.99 -0.94 -19.53
N LYS A 8 55.55 -2.21 -19.62
CA LYS A 8 54.24 -2.67 -19.13
C LYS A 8 54.17 -2.46 -17.61
N LYS A 9 53.45 -1.43 -17.16
CA LYS A 9 53.02 -1.30 -15.75
C LYS A 9 52.10 -2.47 -15.38
N LYS A 10 52.65 -3.57 -14.84
CA LYS A 10 51.87 -4.63 -14.21
C LYS A 10 51.20 -4.06 -12.95
N ARG A 11 49.87 -4.06 -12.92
CA ARG A 11 49.10 -3.82 -11.70
C ARG A 11 49.48 -4.90 -10.68
N GLY A 12 50.01 -4.50 -9.52
CA GLY A 12 50.34 -5.41 -8.44
C GLY A 12 49.10 -6.15 -7.89
N PRO A 13 49.30 -7.27 -7.18
CA PRO A 13 48.20 -8.01 -6.57
C PRO A 13 47.45 -7.13 -5.56
N LYS A 14 46.12 -7.09 -5.69
CA LYS A 14 45.24 -6.38 -4.75
C LYS A 14 45.42 -6.97 -3.36
N THR A 15 45.58 -6.12 -2.35
CA THR A 15 45.75 -6.56 -0.96
C THR A 15 44.43 -7.12 -0.41
N ALA A 16 44.48 -7.97 0.62
CA ALA A 16 43.28 -8.48 1.30
C ALA A 16 42.37 -7.35 1.83
N LYS A 17 42.92 -6.16 2.08
CA LYS A 17 42.17 -4.93 2.41
C LYS A 17 41.39 -4.34 1.23
N ASP A 18 41.89 -4.47 0.00
CA ASP A 18 41.20 -4.04 -1.22
C ASP A 18 40.10 -5.04 -1.64
N LEU A 19 40.25 -6.29 -1.21
CA LEU A 19 39.27 -7.38 -1.34
C LEU A 19 38.28 -7.46 -0.17
N ALA A 20 38.53 -6.74 0.92
CA ALA A 20 37.55 -6.59 1.98
C ALA A 20 36.34 -5.87 1.38
N ARG A 21 35.27 -6.64 1.17
CA ARG A 21 34.00 -6.16 0.65
C ARG A 21 33.65 -4.90 1.44
N ARG A 22 33.64 -3.72 0.81
CA ARG A 22 33.00 -2.54 1.38
C ARG A 22 31.64 -3.02 1.84
N ASN A 23 31.42 -3.03 3.15
CA ASN A 23 30.13 -3.38 3.71
C ASN A 23 29.17 -2.27 3.27
N ALA A 24 28.58 -2.42 2.09
CA ALA A 24 27.40 -1.68 1.73
C ALA A 24 26.33 -2.19 2.69
N VAL A 25 26.13 -1.44 3.77
CA VAL A 25 25.09 -1.67 4.78
C VAL A 25 23.75 -1.36 4.10
N LYS A 26 23.33 -2.22 3.17
CA LYS A 26 22.02 -2.13 2.56
C LYS A 26 21.02 -2.46 3.65
N SER A 27 20.24 -1.47 4.07
CA SER A 27 19.09 -1.73 4.93
C SER A 27 18.18 -2.74 4.22
N PRO A 28 17.83 -3.88 4.85
CA PRO A 28 16.92 -4.84 4.24
C PRO A 28 15.56 -4.17 4.00
N LEU A 29 14.95 -4.49 2.86
CA LEU A 29 13.61 -4.01 2.51
C LEU A 29 12.59 -4.97 3.10
N ALA A 30 11.54 -4.43 3.71
CA ALA A 30 10.45 -5.22 4.25
C ALA A 30 9.70 -5.96 3.13
N LYS A 31 9.34 -7.22 3.39
CA LYS A 31 8.36 -7.98 2.61
C LYS A 31 6.97 -7.62 3.09
N ILE A 32 6.11 -7.21 2.17
CA ILE A 32 4.79 -6.67 2.47
C ILE A 32 3.73 -7.57 1.85
N LEU A 33 2.72 -7.95 2.63
CA LEU A 33 1.49 -8.57 2.14
C LEU A 33 0.36 -7.53 2.24
N ILE A 34 -0.39 -7.35 1.16
CA ILE A 34 -1.60 -6.52 1.10
C ILE A 34 -2.77 -7.45 0.76
N VAL A 35 -3.70 -7.61 1.68
CA VAL A 35 -4.89 -8.46 1.50
C VAL A 35 -6.11 -7.55 1.48
N CYS A 36 -6.83 -7.55 0.37
CA CYS A 36 -8.02 -6.74 0.16
C CYS A 36 -9.29 -7.56 0.34
N GLU A 37 -10.33 -6.93 0.88
CA GLU A 37 -11.68 -7.50 0.92
C GLU A 37 -12.29 -7.60 -0.48
N GLY A 38 -12.26 -6.52 -1.27
CA GLY A 38 -12.75 -6.55 -2.62
C GLY A 38 -11.80 -7.25 -3.60
N LYS A 39 -12.40 -7.92 -4.58
CA LYS A 39 -11.70 -8.73 -5.59
C LYS A 39 -11.06 -7.92 -6.71
N LYS A 40 -11.44 -6.66 -6.89
CA LYS A 40 -11.11 -5.92 -8.13
C LYS A 40 -10.56 -4.52 -7.85
N THR A 41 -11.36 -3.62 -7.27
CA THR A 41 -11.02 -2.20 -7.20
C THR A 41 -9.73 -1.97 -6.42
N GLU A 42 -9.64 -2.54 -5.22
CA GLU A 42 -8.55 -2.34 -4.28
C GLU A 42 -7.27 -3.04 -4.75
N PRO A 43 -7.30 -4.34 -5.14
CA PRO A 43 -6.11 -4.99 -5.71
C PRO A 43 -5.58 -4.25 -6.94
N ASN A 44 -6.44 -3.92 -7.92
CA ASN A 44 -6.02 -3.20 -9.12
C ASN A 44 -5.40 -1.84 -8.78
N TYR A 45 -5.98 -1.10 -7.82
CA TYR A 45 -5.45 0.19 -7.39
C TYR A 45 -4.04 0.05 -6.80
N PHE A 46 -3.83 -0.90 -5.89
CA PHE A 46 -2.54 -1.09 -5.25
C PHE A 46 -1.50 -1.66 -6.22
N GLU A 47 -1.88 -2.58 -7.09
CA GLU A 47 -1.00 -3.11 -8.16
C GLU A 47 -0.53 -1.98 -9.10
N ASP A 48 -1.44 -1.14 -9.58
CA ASP A 48 -1.11 0.02 -10.42
C ASP A 48 -0.18 0.99 -9.67
N LEU A 49 -0.43 1.27 -8.38
CA LEU A 49 0.43 2.12 -7.54
C LEU A 49 1.83 1.53 -7.37
N ILE A 50 1.91 0.23 -7.05
CA ILE A 50 3.15 -0.51 -6.87
C ILE A 50 3.99 -0.48 -8.15
N ASN A 51 3.34 -0.67 -9.30
CA ASN A 51 3.97 -0.60 -10.62
C ASN A 51 4.46 0.82 -10.93
N HIS A 52 3.63 1.82 -10.67
CA HIS A 52 3.98 3.23 -10.87
C HIS A 52 5.24 3.65 -10.08
N TYR A 53 5.39 3.17 -8.85
CA TYR A 53 6.58 3.44 -8.03
C TYR A 53 7.73 2.44 -8.23
N GLU A 54 7.59 1.45 -9.13
CA GLU A 54 8.58 0.40 -9.40
C GLU A 54 8.99 -0.41 -8.14
N LEU A 55 8.05 -0.74 -7.26
CA LEU A 55 8.36 -1.36 -5.97
C LEU A 55 8.69 -2.86 -6.08
N LEU A 56 8.08 -3.58 -7.03
CA LEU A 56 8.29 -5.03 -7.22
C LEU A 56 9.72 -5.41 -7.56
N THR A 57 10.46 -4.53 -8.23
CA THR A 57 11.85 -4.79 -8.64
C THR A 57 12.80 -4.87 -7.44
N ALA A 58 12.38 -4.38 -6.27
CA ALA A 58 13.23 -4.28 -5.09
C ALA A 58 12.63 -4.90 -3.81
N SER A 59 11.30 -5.06 -3.74
CA SER A 59 10.58 -5.60 -2.59
C SER A 59 9.62 -6.71 -3.01
N VAL A 60 9.39 -7.67 -2.12
CA VAL A 60 8.32 -8.66 -2.27
C VAL A 60 7.04 -8.00 -1.75
N ILE A 61 6.16 -7.60 -2.66
CA ILE A 61 4.83 -7.07 -2.33
C ILE A 61 3.81 -7.97 -3.00
N ASP A 62 3.04 -8.69 -2.19
CA ASP A 62 1.98 -9.56 -2.65
C ASP A 62 0.63 -8.90 -2.40
N VAL A 63 -0.20 -8.79 -3.45
CA VAL A 63 -1.55 -8.24 -3.38
C VAL A 63 -2.54 -9.34 -3.71
N THR A 64 -3.58 -9.50 -2.89
CA THR A 64 -4.65 -10.49 -3.13
C THR A 64 -6.01 -9.93 -2.77
N GLY A 65 -7.02 -10.23 -3.60
CA GLY A 65 -8.43 -9.97 -3.33
C GLY A 65 -9.30 -11.23 -3.31
N GLU A 66 -8.72 -12.43 -3.50
CA GLU A 66 -9.47 -13.69 -3.65
C GLU A 66 -9.72 -14.37 -2.29
N CYS A 67 -10.26 -13.62 -1.31
CA CYS A 67 -10.34 -14.10 0.06
C CYS A 67 -11.77 -14.41 0.54
N GLY A 68 -12.81 -13.92 -0.13
CA GLY A 68 -14.22 -14.04 0.28
C GLY A 68 -14.92 -12.69 0.20
N SER A 69 -16.15 -12.58 0.71
CA SER A 69 -16.90 -11.30 0.74
C SER A 69 -17.26 -10.88 2.18
N SER A 70 -16.44 -11.25 3.16
CA SER A 70 -16.63 -10.76 4.53
C SER A 70 -15.30 -10.40 5.17
N PRO A 71 -15.26 -9.43 6.10
CA PRO A 71 -14.04 -9.02 6.79
C PRO A 71 -13.26 -10.18 7.42
N MET A 72 -13.95 -11.14 8.02
CA MET A 72 -13.31 -12.32 8.63
C MET A 72 -12.67 -13.27 7.62
N CYS A 73 -13.23 -13.39 6.42
CA CYS A 73 -12.63 -14.18 5.35
C CYS A 73 -11.28 -13.59 4.93
N VAL A 74 -11.20 -12.26 4.80
CA VAL A 74 -9.95 -11.53 4.50
C VAL A 74 -8.89 -11.80 5.56
N VAL A 75 -9.27 -11.69 6.84
CA VAL A 75 -8.35 -11.92 7.97
C VAL A 75 -7.83 -13.35 8.00
N ARG A 76 -8.70 -14.34 7.77
CA ARG A 76 -8.29 -15.75 7.71
C ARG A 76 -7.30 -15.98 6.56
N HIS A 77 -7.61 -15.47 5.37
CA HIS A 77 -6.74 -15.60 4.21
C HIS A 77 -5.36 -14.97 4.45
N ALA A 78 -5.32 -13.78 5.07
CA ALA A 78 -4.06 -13.12 5.44
C ALA A 78 -3.21 -13.98 6.41
N LYS A 79 -3.85 -14.63 7.40
CA LYS A 79 -3.19 -15.55 8.34
C LYS A 79 -2.67 -16.80 7.65
N GLU A 80 -3.46 -17.39 6.76
CA GLU A 80 -3.05 -18.57 5.98
C GLU A 80 -1.84 -18.25 5.10
N LYS A 81 -1.88 -17.13 4.36
CA LYS A 81 -0.76 -16.68 3.52
C LYS A 81 0.50 -16.39 4.32
N HIS A 82 0.37 -15.72 5.46
CA HIS A 82 1.52 -15.45 6.32
C HIS A 82 2.12 -16.73 6.89
N LYS A 83 1.27 -17.69 7.32
CA LYS A 83 1.72 -19.00 7.79
C LYS A 83 2.47 -19.77 6.70
N GLU A 84 1.90 -19.84 5.48
CA GLU A 84 2.52 -20.49 4.32
C GLU A 84 3.93 -19.94 4.04
N MET A 85 4.08 -18.62 4.05
CA MET A 85 5.38 -17.98 3.79
C MET A 85 6.36 -18.13 4.95
N THR A 86 5.86 -18.21 6.18
CA THR A 86 6.68 -18.50 7.36
C THR A 86 7.25 -19.91 7.29
N GLU A 87 6.43 -20.90 6.92
CA GLU A 87 6.86 -22.31 6.73
C GLU A 87 7.89 -22.46 5.61
N LYS A 88 7.80 -21.61 4.57
CA LYS A 88 8.80 -21.51 3.49
C LYS A 88 10.08 -20.75 3.88
N GLY A 89 10.22 -20.32 5.14
CA GLY A 89 11.39 -19.57 5.63
C GLY A 89 11.47 -18.13 5.10
N ALA A 90 10.37 -17.59 4.59
CA ALA A 90 10.28 -16.28 3.96
C ALA A 90 9.09 -15.46 4.49
N PRO A 91 8.92 -15.31 5.83
CA PRO A 91 7.77 -14.62 6.41
C PRO A 91 7.64 -13.18 5.90
N TYR A 92 6.41 -12.69 5.84
CA TYR A 92 6.15 -11.26 5.63
C TYR A 92 6.51 -10.47 6.87
N ASP A 93 7.15 -9.32 6.68
CA ASP A 93 7.49 -8.40 7.76
C ASP A 93 6.29 -7.52 8.15
N GLN A 94 5.47 -7.17 7.16
CA GLN A 94 4.31 -6.29 7.32
C GLN A 94 3.12 -6.82 6.52
N ILE A 95 1.95 -6.86 7.14
CA ILE A 95 0.72 -7.44 6.60
C ILE A 95 -0.38 -6.40 6.77
N PHE A 96 -0.82 -5.84 5.65
CA PHE A 96 -1.88 -4.86 5.58
C PHE A 96 -3.16 -5.57 5.16
N VAL A 97 -4.21 -5.43 5.96
CA VAL A 97 -5.52 -6.01 5.69
C VAL A 97 -6.50 -4.87 5.43
N VAL A 98 -6.90 -4.72 4.18
CA VAL A 98 -7.77 -3.65 3.67
C VAL A 98 -9.21 -4.13 3.73
N ILE A 99 -10.04 -3.45 4.53
CA ILE A 99 -11.40 -3.86 4.88
C ILE A 99 -12.36 -2.67 4.76
N ASP A 100 -13.55 -2.90 4.23
CA ASP A 100 -14.61 -1.91 4.20
C ASP A 100 -15.49 -2.03 5.45
N LYS A 101 -15.90 -0.88 6.02
CA LYS A 101 -16.88 -0.84 7.11
C LYS A 101 -18.27 -0.67 6.51
N ASP A 102 -18.76 -1.71 5.87
CA ASP A 102 -20.15 -1.80 5.47
C ASP A 102 -21.01 -2.46 6.58
N ALA A 103 -22.22 -2.92 6.23
CA ALA A 103 -23.15 -3.51 7.20
C ALA A 103 -22.79 -4.95 7.62
N HIS A 104 -21.62 -5.48 7.26
CA HIS A 104 -21.22 -6.83 7.65
C HIS A 104 -21.07 -6.98 9.17
N THR A 105 -21.76 -8.00 9.72
CA THR A 105 -21.79 -8.32 11.16
C THR A 105 -20.43 -8.67 11.73
N ASP A 106 -19.52 -9.17 10.89
CA ASP A 106 -18.24 -9.72 11.31
C ASP A 106 -17.12 -8.67 11.36
N TYR A 107 -17.41 -7.41 11.02
CA TYR A 107 -16.40 -6.34 10.98
C TYR A 107 -15.67 -6.19 12.32
N VAL A 108 -16.39 -6.12 13.43
CA VAL A 108 -15.79 -5.99 14.78
C VAL A 108 -14.94 -7.21 15.13
N ALA A 109 -15.44 -8.42 14.84
CA ALA A 109 -14.71 -9.66 15.06
C ALA A 109 -13.40 -9.72 14.25
N ALA A 110 -13.41 -9.21 13.02
CA ALA A 110 -12.24 -9.11 12.16
C ALA A 110 -11.18 -8.17 12.74
N LEU A 111 -11.60 -6.98 13.20
CA LEU A 111 -10.70 -6.04 13.88
C LEU A 111 -10.04 -6.67 15.12
N ASP A 112 -10.82 -7.35 15.94
CA ASP A 112 -10.29 -8.01 17.14
C ASP A 112 -9.37 -9.18 16.80
N ALA A 113 -9.69 -9.95 15.75
CA ALA A 113 -8.83 -11.02 15.26
C ALA A 113 -7.49 -10.50 14.73
N LEU A 114 -7.45 -9.31 14.12
CA LEU A 114 -6.22 -8.63 13.69
C LEU A 114 -5.43 -8.11 14.88
N ARG A 115 -6.07 -7.42 15.83
CA ARG A 115 -5.44 -6.92 17.07
C ARG A 115 -4.76 -8.01 17.89
N ARG A 116 -5.34 -9.22 17.91
CA ARG A 116 -4.78 -10.40 18.60
C ARG A 116 -3.66 -11.10 17.82
N SER A 117 -3.41 -10.73 16.56
CA SER A 117 -2.39 -11.37 15.74
C SER A 117 -0.98 -11.01 16.21
N LYS A 118 -0.04 -11.95 16.05
CA LYS A 118 1.35 -11.81 16.52
C LYS A 118 2.34 -12.04 15.37
N PRO A 119 3.50 -11.35 15.39
CA PRO A 119 3.82 -10.22 16.27
C PRO A 119 2.94 -9.00 15.94
N SER A 120 2.46 -8.25 16.95
CA SER A 120 1.50 -7.16 16.72
C SER A 120 2.05 -6.02 15.85
N SER A 121 3.37 -5.89 15.78
CA SER A 121 4.07 -4.93 14.92
C SER A 121 4.01 -5.26 13.43
N SER A 122 3.54 -6.45 13.05
CA SER A 122 3.47 -6.90 11.66
C SER A 122 2.07 -6.83 11.07
N TRP A 123 1.03 -6.63 11.88
CA TRP A 123 -0.37 -6.66 11.42
C TRP A 123 -1.00 -5.28 11.46
N PHE A 124 -1.46 -4.81 10.31
CA PHE A 124 -2.00 -3.46 10.13
C PHE A 124 -3.40 -3.54 9.52
N THR A 125 -4.40 -2.98 10.19
CA THR A 125 -5.74 -2.81 9.64
C THR A 125 -5.82 -1.52 8.84
N VAL A 126 -6.27 -1.61 7.59
CA VAL A 126 -6.47 -0.48 6.67
C VAL A 126 -7.96 -0.38 6.35
N ASN A 127 -8.75 0.21 7.24
CA ASN A 127 -10.20 0.28 7.05
C ASN A 127 -10.64 1.54 6.28
N SER A 128 -11.70 1.42 5.49
CA SER A 128 -12.41 2.55 4.86
C SER A 128 -13.87 2.57 5.27
N VAL A 129 -14.39 3.73 5.62
CA VAL A 129 -15.75 3.92 6.12
C VAL A 129 -16.48 4.91 5.20
N PRO A 130 -17.57 4.48 4.54
CA PRO A 130 -18.13 3.12 4.53
C PRO A 130 -17.34 2.12 3.67
N CYS A 131 -16.59 2.57 2.66
CA CYS A 131 -15.92 1.68 1.71
C CYS A 131 -14.73 2.33 1.00
N PHE A 132 -13.93 1.53 0.30
CA PHE A 132 -12.70 1.96 -0.39
C PHE A 132 -12.93 3.08 -1.39
N GLU A 133 -14.10 3.15 -2.02
CA GLU A 133 -14.44 4.25 -2.93
C GLU A 133 -14.36 5.64 -2.28
N TYR A 134 -14.45 5.74 -0.95
CA TYR A 134 -14.21 7.00 -0.25
C TYR A 134 -12.78 7.51 -0.47
N TRP A 135 -11.78 6.62 -0.44
CA TRP A 135 -10.38 6.97 -0.75
C TRP A 135 -10.24 7.50 -2.18
N LEU A 136 -10.96 6.91 -3.14
CA LEU A 136 -10.96 7.39 -4.52
C LEU A 136 -11.61 8.78 -4.63
N LEU A 137 -12.69 9.04 -3.88
CA LEU A 137 -13.38 10.33 -3.87
C LEU A 137 -12.47 11.46 -3.41
N LEU A 138 -11.63 11.18 -2.40
CA LEU A 138 -10.69 12.15 -1.84
C LEU A 138 -9.65 12.66 -2.84
N HIS A 139 -9.42 11.96 -3.96
CA HIS A 139 -8.54 12.47 -5.02
C HIS A 139 -9.17 13.67 -5.75
N TYR A 140 -10.50 13.75 -5.80
CA TYR A 140 -11.21 14.82 -6.52
C TYR A 140 -11.69 15.92 -5.59
N THR A 141 -12.12 15.55 -4.38
CA THR A 141 -12.70 16.53 -3.45
C THR A 141 -12.54 16.10 -2.00
N TYR A 142 -12.33 17.07 -1.12
CA TYR A 142 -12.40 16.84 0.33
C TYR A 142 -13.86 16.80 0.77
N SER A 143 -14.22 15.79 1.56
CA SER A 143 -15.58 15.64 2.08
C SER A 143 -15.58 15.04 3.47
N THR A 144 -16.43 15.56 4.35
CA THR A 144 -16.77 14.99 5.66
C THR A 144 -18.24 14.58 5.72
N LYS A 145 -18.92 14.55 4.56
CA LYS A 145 -20.33 14.13 4.44
C LYS A 145 -20.48 12.69 4.90
N ALA A 146 -21.29 12.45 5.92
CA ALA A 146 -21.61 11.09 6.36
C ALA A 146 -22.41 10.33 5.30
N PHE A 147 -22.03 9.08 5.04
CA PHE A 147 -22.74 8.18 4.12
C PHE A 147 -23.40 7.05 4.90
N ARG A 148 -24.71 7.13 5.10
CA ARG A 148 -25.49 6.14 5.85
C ARG A 148 -26.34 5.32 4.89
N ASN A 149 -26.60 4.06 5.21
CA ASN A 149 -27.53 3.25 4.42
C ASN A 149 -28.92 3.89 4.42
N LEU A 150 -29.49 4.09 3.24
CA LEU A 150 -30.86 4.56 3.04
C LEU A 150 -31.67 3.47 2.33
N PRO A 151 -33.01 3.46 2.48
CA PRO A 151 -33.87 2.55 1.72
C PRO A 151 -33.61 2.69 0.22
N GLY A 152 -33.23 1.59 -0.44
CA GLY A 152 -32.90 1.57 -1.87
C GLY A 152 -31.58 2.23 -2.27
N ASN A 153 -30.79 2.76 -1.33
CA ASN A 153 -29.52 3.43 -1.63
C ASN A 153 -28.48 3.24 -0.50
N SER A 154 -27.62 2.21 -0.64
CA SER A 154 -26.56 1.93 0.32
C SER A 154 -25.54 3.07 0.42
N SER A 155 -24.81 3.13 1.52
CA SER A 155 -23.71 4.10 1.71
C SER A 155 -22.66 4.00 0.60
N GLY A 156 -22.31 2.78 0.17
CA GLY A 156 -21.44 2.54 -0.98
C GLY A 156 -22.00 3.07 -2.30
N ASN A 157 -23.30 2.87 -2.58
CA ASN A 157 -23.95 3.40 -3.79
C ASN A 157 -23.97 4.93 -3.81
N GLN A 158 -24.12 5.57 -2.65
CA GLN A 158 -24.03 7.02 -2.53
C GLN A 158 -22.63 7.53 -2.89
N ILE A 159 -21.57 6.89 -2.42
CA ILE A 159 -20.18 7.28 -2.79
C ILE A 159 -19.91 7.04 -4.26
N VAL A 160 -20.35 5.90 -4.81
CA VAL A 160 -20.25 5.64 -6.25
C VAL A 160 -20.97 6.75 -7.05
N SER A 161 -22.11 7.25 -6.57
CA SER A 161 -22.84 8.34 -7.21
C SER A 161 -22.08 9.68 -7.15
N GLU A 162 -21.40 9.97 -6.03
CA GLU A 162 -20.51 11.13 -5.92
C GLU A 162 -19.30 11.00 -6.86
N LEU A 163 -18.67 9.82 -6.93
CA LEU A 163 -17.55 9.55 -7.83
C LEU A 163 -17.92 9.72 -9.30
N LYS A 164 -19.13 9.32 -9.70
CA LYS A 164 -19.62 9.45 -11.08
C LYS A 164 -19.70 10.90 -11.57
N LYS A 165 -19.71 11.89 -10.67
CA LYS A 165 -19.62 13.32 -11.02
C LYS A 165 -18.27 13.70 -11.61
N TYR A 166 -17.21 12.97 -11.24
CA TYR A 166 -15.83 13.22 -11.69
C TYR A 166 -15.35 12.16 -12.70
N ILE A 167 -15.77 10.91 -12.51
CA ILE A 167 -15.43 9.78 -13.36
C ILE A 167 -16.68 9.33 -14.10
N LYS A 168 -16.87 9.85 -15.32
CA LYS A 168 -17.98 9.41 -16.18
C LYS A 168 -17.96 7.89 -16.34
N ASN A 169 -19.11 7.27 -16.09
CA ASN A 169 -19.32 5.81 -16.14
C ASN A 169 -18.39 5.00 -15.20
N TYR A 170 -18.08 5.52 -14.00
CA TYR A 170 -17.37 4.72 -13.01
C TYR A 170 -18.13 3.43 -12.66
N GLU A 171 -17.42 2.33 -12.76
CA GLU A 171 -17.84 0.99 -12.33
C GLU A 171 -16.80 0.41 -11.38
N LYS A 172 -17.25 -0.34 -10.38
CA LYS A 172 -16.35 -1.03 -9.46
C LYS A 172 -15.46 -2.00 -10.23
N GLY A 173 -14.16 -1.99 -9.92
CA GLY A 173 -13.17 -2.80 -10.62
C GLY A 173 -12.69 -2.24 -11.95
N ALA A 174 -12.98 -0.96 -12.26
CA ALA A 174 -12.39 -0.29 -13.42
C ALA A 174 -10.85 -0.35 -13.38
N LYS A 175 -10.24 -0.78 -14.50
CA LYS A 175 -8.78 -0.82 -14.65
C LYS A 175 -8.20 0.59 -14.79
N GLY A 176 -6.95 0.78 -14.36
CA GLY A 176 -6.26 2.08 -14.44
C GLY A 176 -6.85 3.15 -13.52
N ILE A 177 -7.65 2.74 -12.53
CA ILE A 177 -8.31 3.67 -11.61
C ILE A 177 -7.28 4.50 -10.84
N PHE A 178 -6.17 3.89 -10.42
CA PHE A 178 -5.06 4.61 -9.78
C PHE A 178 -4.51 5.74 -10.65
N HIS A 179 -4.19 5.46 -11.92
CA HIS A 179 -3.67 6.50 -12.81
C HIS A 179 -4.71 7.59 -13.08
N LYS A 180 -5.99 7.23 -13.18
CA LYS A 180 -7.07 8.19 -13.37
C LYS A 180 -7.20 9.12 -12.17
N THR A 181 -7.17 8.58 -10.95
CA THR A 181 -7.24 9.40 -9.72
C THR A 181 -5.98 10.21 -9.48
N LEU A 182 -4.79 9.65 -9.76
CA LEU A 182 -3.52 10.38 -9.66
C LEU A 182 -3.48 11.58 -10.61
N ASN A 183 -3.94 11.41 -11.85
CA ASN A 183 -3.98 12.49 -12.84
C ASN A 183 -5.03 13.57 -12.55
N ALA A 184 -5.97 13.31 -11.64
CA ALA A 184 -6.95 14.30 -11.20
C ALA A 184 -6.39 15.25 -10.14
N LEU A 185 -5.28 14.88 -9.48
CA LEU A 185 -4.59 15.75 -8.53
C LEU A 185 -3.80 16.82 -9.29
N GLU A 186 -3.91 18.08 -8.87
CA GLU A 186 -3.20 19.19 -9.49
C GLU A 186 -1.67 18.97 -9.47
N SER A 187 -1.18 18.51 -8.31
CA SER A 187 0.22 18.24 -8.06
C SER A 187 0.71 16.92 -8.67
N LYS A 188 -0.20 16.02 -9.05
CA LYS A 188 0.09 14.59 -9.33
C LYS A 188 0.88 13.92 -8.19
N ASP A 189 0.70 14.40 -6.96
CA ASP A 189 1.36 13.86 -5.76
C ASP A 189 0.31 13.32 -4.79
N LEU A 190 0.44 12.04 -4.44
CA LEU A 190 -0.44 11.38 -3.47
C LEU A 190 -0.42 12.05 -2.08
N ASN A 191 0.58 12.86 -1.75
CA ASN A 191 0.59 13.63 -0.50
C ASN A 191 -0.64 14.54 -0.36
N GLU A 192 -1.19 15.04 -1.46
CA GLU A 192 -2.40 15.86 -1.49
C GLU A 192 -3.62 15.08 -0.96
N VAL A 193 -3.83 13.86 -1.45
CA VAL A 193 -4.93 12.99 -1.00
C VAL A 193 -4.67 12.39 0.39
N VAL A 194 -3.41 12.09 0.74
CA VAL A 194 -3.01 11.69 2.10
C VAL A 194 -3.40 12.76 3.11
N LEU A 195 -3.16 14.04 2.81
CA LEU A 195 -3.54 15.14 3.69
C LEU A 195 -5.06 15.25 3.85
N ARG A 196 -5.82 15.09 2.75
CA ARG A 196 -7.30 15.07 2.80
C ARG A 196 -7.83 13.92 3.66
N ALA A 197 -7.25 12.73 3.54
CA ALA A 197 -7.64 11.55 4.31
C ALA A 197 -7.30 11.70 5.80
N LYS A 198 -6.13 12.24 6.15
CA LYS A 198 -5.77 12.57 7.54
C LYS A 198 -6.74 13.57 8.15
N ARG A 199 -7.08 14.63 7.41
CA ARG A 199 -8.04 15.65 7.86
C ARG A 199 -9.45 15.07 8.04
N SER A 200 -9.89 14.16 7.18
CA SER A 200 -11.22 13.55 7.34
C SER A 200 -11.28 12.57 8.49
N LEU A 201 -10.21 11.78 8.72
CA LEU A 201 -10.09 10.95 9.91
C LEU A 201 -10.13 11.79 11.20
N GLN A 202 -9.34 12.87 11.28
CA GLN A 202 -9.35 13.79 12.42
C GLN A 202 -10.73 14.43 12.65
N ALA A 203 -11.42 14.83 11.58
CA ALA A 203 -12.76 15.41 11.69
C ALA A 203 -13.80 14.38 12.19
N ALA A 204 -13.68 13.13 11.76
CA ALA A 204 -14.53 12.04 12.22
C ALA A 204 -14.30 11.77 13.71
N GLU A 205 -13.04 11.62 14.14
CA GLU A 205 -12.65 11.44 15.54
C GLU A 205 -13.14 12.60 16.42
N ALA A 206 -12.98 13.85 15.98
CA ALA A 206 -13.47 15.03 16.70
C ALA A 206 -15.01 15.09 16.82
N SER A 207 -15.72 14.35 15.96
CA SER A 207 -17.19 14.28 15.94
C SER A 207 -17.72 12.97 16.54
N ASP A 208 -16.87 12.20 17.23
CA ASP A 208 -17.19 10.89 17.81
C ASP A 208 -17.83 9.91 16.79
N THR A 209 -17.28 9.91 15.58
CA THR A 209 -17.70 9.02 14.50
C THR A 209 -16.50 8.51 13.73
N ASP A 210 -16.71 7.52 12.86
CA ASP A 210 -15.73 7.10 11.87
C ASP A 210 -16.23 7.31 10.44
N ASN A 211 -17.41 7.90 10.24
CA ASN A 211 -18.02 8.07 8.93
C ASN A 211 -18.09 9.56 8.49
N PRO A 212 -17.42 9.96 7.40
CA PRO A 212 -16.55 9.15 6.55
C PRO A 212 -15.07 9.24 6.98
N SER A 213 -14.34 8.14 6.90
CA SER A 213 -12.89 8.11 7.15
C SER A 213 -12.23 6.98 6.38
N THR A 214 -10.90 7.03 6.23
CA THR A 214 -10.14 5.92 5.65
C THR A 214 -8.72 5.92 6.18
N LYS A 215 -8.16 4.73 6.41
CA LYS A 215 -6.75 4.51 6.76
C LYS A 215 -5.89 4.10 5.57
N VAL A 216 -6.42 4.11 4.34
CA VAL A 216 -5.65 3.77 3.13
C VAL A 216 -4.41 4.65 2.97
N PHE A 217 -4.46 5.89 3.46
CA PHE A 217 -3.30 6.78 3.48
C PHE A 217 -2.11 6.21 4.24
N GLU A 218 -2.30 5.41 5.31
CA GLU A 218 -1.21 4.82 6.09
C GLU A 218 -0.43 3.81 5.23
N LEU A 219 -1.14 2.99 4.45
CA LEU A 219 -0.54 2.04 3.50
C LEU A 219 0.16 2.79 2.35
N VAL A 220 -0.47 3.82 1.79
CA VAL A 220 0.13 4.63 0.72
C VAL A 220 1.41 5.32 1.19
N GLU A 221 1.41 5.94 2.37
CA GLU A 221 2.61 6.55 2.97
C GLU A 221 3.72 5.52 3.16
N ARG A 222 3.37 4.31 3.63
CA ARG A 222 4.33 3.22 3.79
C ARG A 222 4.99 2.82 2.46
N LEU A 223 4.21 2.73 1.39
CA LEU A 223 4.71 2.40 0.05
C LEU A 223 5.59 3.53 -0.52
N ILE A 224 5.24 4.79 -0.29
CA ILE A 224 6.07 5.96 -0.66
C ILE A 224 7.39 5.95 0.13
N GLN A 225 7.37 5.64 1.43
CA GLN A 225 8.58 5.51 2.24
C GLN A 225 9.47 4.37 1.72
N LEU A 226 8.88 3.24 1.29
CA LEU A 226 9.61 2.14 0.69
C LEU A 226 10.34 2.58 -0.58
N LYS A 227 9.68 3.37 -1.45
CA LYS A 227 10.32 3.96 -2.64
C LYS A 227 11.55 4.78 -2.27
N LYS A 228 11.43 5.68 -1.30
CA LYS A 228 12.56 6.51 -0.82
C LYS A 228 13.72 5.66 -0.29
N GLN A 229 13.43 4.58 0.43
CA GLN A 229 14.44 3.64 0.93
C GLN A 229 15.15 2.91 -0.23
N ILE A 230 14.40 2.47 -1.25
CA ILE A 230 14.95 1.84 -2.46
C ILE A 230 15.89 2.79 -3.19
N GLU A 231 15.50 4.06 -3.35
CA GLU A 231 16.32 5.08 -4.00
C GLU A 231 17.60 5.39 -3.22
N SER A 232 17.51 5.49 -1.90
CA SER A 232 18.66 5.66 -1.01
C SER A 232 19.65 4.49 -1.15
N ASN A 233 19.15 3.26 -1.10
CA ASN A 233 19.94 2.04 -1.32
C ASN A 233 20.60 2.02 -2.73
N ARG A 234 19.91 2.52 -3.77
CA ARG A 234 20.47 2.64 -5.14
C ARG A 234 21.58 3.69 -5.22
N LYS A 235 21.45 4.84 -4.55
CA LYS A 235 22.47 5.91 -4.49
C LYS A 235 23.74 5.43 -3.78
N GLN A 236 23.60 4.74 -2.65
CA GLN A 236 24.73 4.15 -1.93
C GLN A 236 25.51 3.11 -2.75
N LYS A 237 24.87 2.41 -3.69
CA LYS A 237 25.55 1.47 -4.60
C LYS A 237 26.39 2.16 -5.68
N ARG A 238 26.02 3.38 -6.08
CA ARG A 238 26.70 4.14 -7.14
C ARG A 238 27.86 5.01 -6.63
N SER A 239 27.92 5.25 -5.31
CA SER A 239 29.02 5.94 -4.62
C SER A 239 30.13 4.97 -4.21
#